data_AF-A0A7C5K4G8-F1
#
_entry.id   AF-A0A7C5K4G8-F1
#
_cell.length_a   1.000
_cell.length_b   1.000
_cell.length_c   1.000
_cell.angle_alpha   90.00
_cell.angle_beta   90.00
_cell.angle_gamma   90.00
#
_symmetry.space_group_name_H-M   'P 1'
#
loop_
_entity.id
_entity.type
_entity.pdbx_description
1 polymer ?
#
loop_
_entity_poly.entity_id
_entity_poly.type
_entity_poly.pdbx_seq_one_letter_code
_entity_poly.pdbx_strand_id
1 'polypeptide(L)' 'MPHADLRFAWEHKVMPLLQEYFYGDGEKLLAVLGADFVAKSDVPIGGGGDSRAVYCLKPQTPEVFVVSLKKLAGG' A
#
# COMPACT_ATOMS: atom_id res chain seq x y z
N MET A 1 5.22 13.63 -19.39
CA MET A 1 4.91 12.27 -18.88
C MET A 1 3.44 12.24 -18.45
N PRO A 2 2.51 11.70 -19.25
CA PRO A 2 1.06 11.85 -19.04
C PRO A 2 0.48 11.12 -17.81
N HIS A 3 1.30 10.40 -17.03
CA HIS A 3 0.86 9.65 -15.84
C HIS A 3 1.41 10.20 -14.52
N ALA A 4 2.15 11.31 -14.56
CA ALA A 4 2.73 11.94 -13.37
C ALA A 4 1.63 12.50 -12.44
N ASP A 5 0.58 13.09 -12.99
CA ASP A 5 -0.51 13.71 -12.22
C ASP A 5 -1.35 12.67 -11.48
N LEU A 6 -1.57 11.50 -12.10
CA LEU A 6 -2.30 10.39 -11.47
C LEU A 6 -1.52 9.80 -10.30
N ARG A 7 -0.20 9.59 -10.48
CA ARG A 7 0.66 9.11 -9.39
C ARG A 7 0.73 10.13 -8.26
N PHE A 8 0.85 11.42 -8.59
CA PHE A 8 0.86 12.49 -7.59
C PHE A 8 -0.45 12.50 -6.78
N ALA A 9 -1.61 12.47 -7.46
CA ALA A 9 -2.90 12.41 -6.77
C ALA A 9 -3.05 11.14 -5.92
N TRP A 10 -2.55 10.00 -6.40
CA TRP A 10 -2.56 8.75 -5.64
C TRP A 10 -1.71 8.88 -4.36
N GLU A 11 -0.45 9.28 -4.48
CA GLU A 11 0.49 9.38 -3.35
C GLU A 11 0.13 10.48 -2.35
N HIS A 12 -0.41 11.61 -2.82
CA HIS A 12 -0.64 12.79 -1.98
C HIS A 12 -2.09 12.97 -1.54
N LYS A 13 -3.06 12.27 -2.16
CA LYS A 13 -4.49 12.38 -1.79
C LYS A 13 -5.09 11.04 -1.42
N VAL A 14 -5.00 10.04 -2.30
CA VAL A 14 -5.67 8.75 -2.08
C VAL A 14 -5.00 7.94 -0.98
N MET A 15 -3.67 7.81 -1.02
CA MET A 15 -2.91 7.03 -0.04
C MET A 15 -3.03 7.59 1.39
N PRO A 16 -2.88 8.91 1.64
CA PRO A 16 -3.06 9.46 2.98
C PRO A 16 -4.46 9.20 3.55
N LEU A 17 -5.51 9.37 2.72
CA LEU A 17 -6.89 9.12 3.15
C LEU A 17 -7.12 7.64 3.50
N LEU A 18 -6.57 6.71 2.72
CA LEU A 18 -6.70 5.29 3.02
C LEU A 18 -5.90 4.90 4.26
N GLN A 19 -4.72 5.46 4.48
CA GLN A 19 -3.96 5.24 5.72
C GLN A 19 -4.71 5.76 6.95
N GLU A 20 -5.40 6.90 6.82
CA GLU A 20 -6.22 7.46 7.89
C GLU A 20 -7.46 6.60 8.15
N TYR A 21 -8.14 6.15 7.09
CA TYR A 21 -9.34 5.31 7.20
C TYR A 21 -9.04 3.92 7.77
N PHE A 22 -7.92 3.32 7.36
CA PHE A 22 -7.47 1.99 7.81
C PHE A 22 -6.42 2.09 8.92
N TYR A 23 -6.38 3.19 9.67
CA TYR A 23 -5.43 3.35 10.76
C TYR A 23 -5.60 2.24 11.80
N GLY A 24 -4.57 1.40 11.97
CA GLY A 24 -4.60 0.22 12.85
C GLY A 24 -5.10 -1.07 12.18
N ASP A 25 -5.74 -0.98 11.01
CA ASP A 25 -6.33 -2.10 10.24
C ASP A 25 -5.56 -2.34 8.93
N GLY A 26 -4.24 -2.57 9.04
CA GLY A 26 -3.39 -2.79 7.87
C GLY A 26 -3.76 -4.03 7.04
N GLU A 27 -4.46 -5.00 7.63
CA GLU A 27 -4.99 -6.17 6.92
C GLU A 27 -6.08 -5.79 5.90
N LYS A 28 -7.00 -4.88 6.28
CA LYS A 28 -8.01 -4.35 5.36
C LYS A 28 -7.37 -3.48 4.29
N LEU A 29 -6.35 -2.71 4.65
CA LEU A 29 -5.59 -1.92 3.68
C LEU A 29 -4.95 -2.83 2.61
N LEU A 30 -4.36 -3.96 3.02
CA LEU A 30 -3.85 -4.98 2.12
C LEU A 30 -4.95 -5.64 1.28
N ALA A 31 -6.12 -5.90 1.85
CA ALA A 31 -7.24 -6.47 1.11
C ALA A 31 -7.80 -5.52 0.05
N VAL A 32 -7.83 -4.21 0.33
CA VAL A 32 -8.31 -3.18 -0.59
C VAL A 32 -7.29 -2.91 -1.69
N LEU A 33 -6.02 -2.73 -1.35
CA LEU A 33 -4.98 -2.30 -2.29
C LEU A 33 -4.22 -3.46 -2.94
N GLY A 34 -4.26 -4.64 -2.35
CA GLY A 34 -3.51 -5.81 -2.80
C GLY A 34 -2.01 -5.75 -2.50
N ALA A 35 -1.34 -6.89 -2.74
CA ALA A 35 0.07 -7.10 -2.47
C ALA A 35 1.03 -6.32 -3.41
N ASP A 36 0.49 -5.76 -4.50
CA ASP A 36 1.23 -4.89 -5.41
C ASP A 36 1.55 -3.55 -4.72
N PHE A 37 0.64 -3.02 -3.91
CA PHE A 37 0.79 -1.71 -3.26
C PHE A 37 1.15 -1.81 -1.77
N VAL A 38 0.79 -2.91 -1.09
CA VAL A 38 1.04 -3.08 0.34
C VAL A 38 1.89 -4.33 0.58
N ALA A 39 2.97 -4.19 1.34
CA ALA A 39 3.75 -5.29 1.86
C ALA A 39 3.36 -5.57 3.31
N LYS A 40 3.10 -6.84 3.62
CA LYS A 40 3.02 -7.32 5.00
C LYS A 40 4.38 -7.87 5.40
N SER A 41 4.92 -7.37 6.50
CA SER A 41 6.17 -7.84 7.10
C SER A 41 5.95 -8.10 8.58
N ASP A 42 6.39 -9.27 9.05
CA ASP A 42 6.38 -9.58 10.48
C ASP A 42 7.63 -8.99 11.12
N VAL A 43 7.42 -8.00 11.99
CA VAL A 43 8.49 -7.32 12.70
C VAL A 43 8.56 -7.89 14.12
N PRO A 44 9.71 -8.40 14.58
CA PRO A 44 9.86 -8.89 15.93
C PRO A 44 9.76 -7.72 16.92
N ILE A 45 8.89 -7.84 17.92
CA ILE A 45 8.71 -6.85 18.98
C ILE A 45 9.31 -7.41 20.27
N GLY A 46 10.54 -6.98 20.57
CA GLY A 46 11.22 -7.35 21.81
C GLY A 46 11.74 -8.80 21.83
N GLY A 47 12.81 -9.03 22.59
CA GLY A 47 13.59 -10.29 22.61
C GLY A 47 12.88 -11.54 23.16
N GLY A 48 11.54 -11.59 23.11
CA GLY A 48 10.70 -12.66 23.66
C GLY A 48 9.98 -13.53 22.62
N GLY A 49 10.25 -13.37 21.31
CA GLY A 49 9.65 -14.20 20.26
C GLY A 49 8.31 -13.70 19.71
N ASP A 50 7.75 -12.62 20.26
CA ASP A 50 6.55 -11.97 19.72
C ASP A 50 6.86 -11.24 18.41
N SER A 51 6.03 -11.46 17.40
CA SER A 51 6.09 -10.78 16.10
C SER A 51 4.78 -10.06 15.83
N ARG A 52 4.88 -8.83 15.31
CA ARG A 52 3.71 -8.07 14.87
C ARG A 52 3.74 -7.90 13.36
N ALA A 53 2.62 -8.20 12.72
CA ALA A 53 2.42 -7.88 11.32
C ALA A 53 2.36 -6.35 11.15
N VAL A 54 3.33 -5.81 10.42
CA VAL A 54 3.37 -4.42 9.99
C VAL A 54 3.06 -4.36 8.50
N TYR A 55 2.21 -3.41 8.13
CA TYR A 55 1.78 -3.21 6.76
C TYR A 55 2.38 -1.91 6.24
N CYS A 56 3.27 -2.03 5.24
CA CYS A 56 4.00 -0.92 4.67
C CYS A 56 3.59 -0.70 3.21
N LEU A 57 3.47 0.56 2.79
CA LEU A 57 3.29 0.86 1.38
C LEU A 57 4.56 0.52 0.60
N LYS A 58 4.39 -0.09 -0.56
CA LYS A 58 5.48 -0.35 -1.51
C LYS A 58 5.62 0.85 -2.45
N PRO A 59 6.80 1.48 -2.53
CA PRO A 59 7.04 2.48 -3.57
C PRO A 59 6.94 1.82 -4.95
N GLN A 60 6.22 2.47 -5.86
CA GLN A 60 6.02 1.99 -7.23
C GLN A 60 6.78 2.89 -8.20
N THR A 61 7.45 2.28 -9.19
CA THR A 61 7.96 3.03 -10.33
C THR A 61 6.80 3.43 -11.26
N PRO A 62 6.92 4.53 -12.02
CA PRO A 62 5.85 5.00 -12.91
C PRO A 62 5.36 3.91 -13.88
N GLU A 63 6.29 3.14 -14.44
CA GLU A 63 6.04 2.05 -15.38
C GLU A 63 5.21 0.90 -14.78
N VAL A 64 5.38 0.60 -13.49
CA VAL A 64 4.67 -0.49 -12.82
C VAL A 64 3.36 -0.01 -12.20
N PHE A 65 3.29 1.26 -11.77
CA PHE A 65 2.12 1.86 -11.12
C PHE A 65 0.82 1.65 -11.92
N VAL A 66 0.83 1.97 -13.22
CA VAL A 66 -0.38 1.87 -14.05
C VAL A 66 -0.83 0.42 -14.23
N VAL A 67 0.12 -0.52 -14.32
CA VAL A 67 -0.20 -1.96 -14.42
C VAL A 67 -0.84 -2.46 -13.13
N SER A 68 -0.25 -2.12 -11.99
CA SER A 68 -0.81 -2.47 -10.67
C SER A 68 -2.18 -1.83 -10.44
N LEU A 69 -2.38 -0.59 -10.89
CA LEU A 69 -3.66 0.11 -10.78
C LEU A 69 -4.75 -0.54 -11.66
N LYS A 70 -4.40 -1.01 -12.86
CA LYS A 70 -5.33 -1.74 -13.73
C LYS A 70 -5.78 -3.05 -13.10
N LYS A 71 -4.83 -3.83 -12.56
CA LYS A 71 -5.13 -5.05 -11.82
C LYS A 71 -6.07 -4.79 -10.64
N LEU A 72 -5.82 -3.70 -9.91
CA LEU A 72 -6.66 -3.28 -8.78
C LEU A 72 -8.10 -2.98 -9.22
N ALA A 73 -8.27 -2.35 -10.38
CA ALA A 73 -9.58 -2.04 -10.95
C ALA A 73 -10.30 -3.26 -11.57
N GLY A 74 -9.69 -4.45 -11.54
CA GLY A 74 -10.23 -5.65 -12.18
C GLY A 74 -10.06 -5.71 -13.70
N GLY A 75 -9.15 -4.90 -14.25
CA GLY A 75 -8.81 -4.85 -15.68
C GLY A 75 -7.49 -5.53 -16.05
#